data_AF-A0A495HXA1-F1
#
_entry.id   AF-A0A495HXA1-F1
#
_cell.length_a   1.000
_cell.length_b   1.000
_cell.length_c   1.000
_cell.angle_alpha   90.00
_cell.angle_beta   90.00
_cell.angle_gamma   90.00
#
_symmetry.space_group_name_H-M   'P 1'
#
loop_
_entity.id
_entity.type
_entity.pdbx_description
1 polymer ?
#
loop_
_entity_poly.entity_id
_entity_poly.type
_entity_poly.pdbx_seq_one_letter_code
_entity_poly.pdbx_strand_id
1 'polypeptide(L)'
;MYRKPSSTALRLLALSSILLLTACDKIPGLGPDPRVAQREEEAKAIGGACRHALRGLEDCYTLNPKAPKASVFAGWKDMDAYMRENKIEGAPSVLGKVEKPERTERSSDIETEPRDPAASRNRS
;
A
#
# COMPACT_ATOMS: atom_id res chain seq x y z
N MET A 1 40.34 -22.51 42.63
CA MET A 1 39.03 -22.46 43.34
C MET A 1 37.95 -22.00 42.37
N TYR A 2 37.13 -22.91 41.83
CA TYR A 2 35.97 -22.51 41.00
C TYR A 2 34.82 -22.15 41.93
N ARG A 3 34.48 -20.86 41.97
CA ARG A 3 33.34 -20.35 42.75
C ARG A 3 32.06 -20.71 41.99
N LYS A 4 31.25 -21.62 42.54
CA LYS A 4 29.94 -21.96 41.96
C LYS A 4 29.07 -20.69 41.94
N PRO A 5 28.53 -20.27 40.78
CA PRO A 5 27.69 -19.10 40.70
C PRO A 5 26.41 -19.33 41.51
N SER A 6 25.98 -18.33 42.25
CA SER A 6 24.73 -18.37 43.02
C SER A 6 23.54 -18.59 42.09
N SER A 7 22.61 -19.46 42.48
CA SER A 7 21.33 -19.69 41.77
C SER A 7 20.56 -18.39 41.53
N THR A 8 20.65 -17.43 42.46
CA THR A 8 20.05 -16.10 42.31
C THR A 8 20.74 -15.26 41.23
N ALA A 9 22.07 -15.32 41.14
CA ALA A 9 22.82 -14.63 40.10
C ALA A 9 22.50 -15.18 38.71
N LEU A 10 22.35 -16.51 38.60
CA LEU A 10 21.98 -17.15 37.34
C LEU A 10 20.56 -16.76 36.88
N ARG A 11 19.60 -16.66 37.82
CA ARG A 11 18.23 -16.20 37.54
C ARG A 11 18.18 -14.73 37.12
N LEU A 12 18.94 -13.86 37.78
CA LEU A 12 19.03 -12.44 37.41
C LEU A 12 19.64 -12.25 36.02
N LEU A 13 20.67 -13.03 35.69
CA LEU A 13 21.30 -13.00 34.37
C LEU A 13 20.32 -13.46 33.28
N ALA A 14 19.56 -14.53 33.53
CA ALA A 14 18.52 -15.01 32.62
C ALA A 14 17.36 -14.00 32.44
N LEU A 15 16.92 -13.33 33.51
CA LEU A 15 15.93 -12.26 33.42
C LEU A 15 16.45 -11.06 32.62
N SER A 16 17.70 -10.67 32.85
CA SER A 16 18.32 -9.56 32.13
C SER A 16 18.45 -9.85 30.63
N SER A 17 18.84 -11.08 30.24
CA SER A 17 18.96 -11.46 28.84
C SER A 17 17.59 -11.49 28.15
N ILE A 18 16.54 -12.00 28.79
CA ILE A 18 15.17 -11.93 28.25
C ILE A 18 14.74 -10.46 28.04
N LEU A 19 15.06 -9.57 28.99
CA LEU A 19 14.75 -8.14 28.87
C LEU A 19 15.50 -7.47 27.71
N LEU A 20 16.79 -7.79 27.54
CA LEU A 20 17.62 -7.31 26.44
C LEU A 20 17.15 -7.81 25.07
N LEU A 21 16.73 -9.07 24.96
CA LEU A 21 16.22 -9.62 23.69
C LEU A 21 14.87 -9.02 23.28
N THR A 22 14.00 -8.71 24.25
CA THR A 22 12.69 -8.09 23.97
C THR A 22 12.76 -6.58 23.76
N ALA A 23 13.87 -5.93 24.15
CA ALA A 23 14.07 -4.49 23.96
C ALA A 23 14.50 -4.12 22.53
N CYS A 24 15.02 -5.06 21.74
CA CYS A 24 15.52 -4.77 20.39
C CYS A 24 14.43 -4.30 19.40
N ASP A 25 13.18 -4.77 19.54
CA ASP A 25 12.05 -4.34 18.70
C ASP A 25 11.54 -2.92 19.03
N LYS A 26 11.91 -2.37 20.20
CA LYS A 26 11.47 -1.05 20.66
C LYS A 26 12.53 0.05 20.54
N ILE A 27 13.66 -0.24 19.89
CA ILE A 27 14.69 0.78 19.62
C ILE A 27 14.15 1.75 18.55
N PRO A 28 13.96 3.05 18.86
CA PRO A 28 13.49 4.01 17.89
C PRO A 28 14.42 4.06 16.67
N GLY A 29 13.90 3.78 15.47
CA GLY A 29 14.63 3.83 14.20
C GLY A 29 15.25 2.50 13.71
N LEU A 30 15.10 1.39 14.45
CA LEU A 30 15.60 0.08 14.03
C LEU A 30 14.53 -0.84 13.41
N GLY A 31 13.25 -0.48 13.53
CA GLY A 31 12.13 -1.16 12.88
C GLY A 31 11.72 -0.52 11.54
N PRO A 32 10.85 -1.17 10.74
CA PRO A 32 10.27 -0.55 9.56
C PRO A 32 9.63 0.79 9.94
N ASP A 33 9.82 1.82 9.12
CA ASP A 33 9.23 3.14 9.34
C ASP A 33 7.73 2.94 9.66
N PRO A 34 7.21 3.53 10.76
CA PRO A 34 5.81 3.34 11.15
C PRO A 34 4.83 3.65 10.01
N ARG A 35 5.18 4.53 9.07
CA ARG A 35 4.39 4.81 7.87
C ARG A 35 4.38 3.66 6.87
N VAL A 36 5.49 2.94 6.73
CA VAL A 36 5.58 1.76 5.86
C VAL A 36 4.75 0.63 6.45
N ALA A 37 4.90 0.37 7.76
CA ALA A 37 4.08 -0.60 8.47
C ALA A 37 2.58 -0.27 8.35
N GLN A 38 2.20 0.99 8.54
CA GLN A 38 0.82 1.44 8.33
C GLN A 38 0.32 1.18 6.91
N ARG A 39 1.11 1.50 5.87
CA ARG A 39 0.73 1.25 4.47
C ARG A 39 0.54 -0.24 4.17
N GLU A 40 1.34 -1.11 4.76
CA GLU A 40 1.19 -2.56 4.59
C GLU A 40 -0.07 -3.08 5.27
N GLU A 41 -0.39 -2.61 6.47
CA GLU A 41 -1.61 -2.98 7.18
C GLU A 41 -2.86 -2.42 6.49
N GLU A 42 -2.82 -1.18 6.00
CA GLU A 42 -3.90 -0.62 5.16
C GLU A 42 -4.12 -1.47 3.91
N ALA A 43 -3.05 -1.90 3.25
CA ALA A 43 -3.14 -2.75 2.07
C ALA A 43 -3.72 -4.13 2.37
N LYS A 44 -3.37 -4.75 3.51
CA LYS A 44 -4.02 -6.00 3.96
C LYS A 44 -5.53 -5.78 4.19
N ALA A 45 -5.90 -4.68 4.85
CA ALA A 45 -7.31 -4.35 5.07
C ALA A 45 -8.08 -4.19 3.74
N ILE A 46 -7.48 -3.51 2.76
CA ILE A 46 -8.03 -3.38 1.39
C ILE A 46 -8.24 -4.77 0.76
N GLY A 47 -7.23 -5.65 0.81
CA GLY A 47 -7.32 -7.00 0.25
C GLY A 47 -8.45 -7.83 0.87
N GLY A 48 -8.56 -7.78 2.20
CA GLY A 48 -9.64 -8.44 2.92
C GLY A 48 -11.01 -7.89 2.54
N ALA A 49 -11.16 -6.57 2.46
CA ALA A 49 -12.39 -5.94 2.01
C ALA A 49 -12.76 -6.34 0.57
N CYS A 50 -11.79 -6.40 -0.35
CA CYS A 50 -12.02 -6.85 -1.72
C CYS A 50 -12.54 -8.30 -1.77
N ARG A 51 -11.98 -9.20 -0.95
CA ARG A 51 -12.45 -10.59 -0.89
C ARG A 51 -13.87 -10.67 -0.35
N HIS A 52 -14.13 -9.98 0.75
CA HIS A 52 -15.47 -9.92 1.34
C HIS A 52 -16.48 -9.31 0.36
N ALA A 53 -16.05 -8.39 -0.49
CA ALA A 53 -16.83 -7.79 -1.56
C ALA A 53 -17.04 -8.69 -2.79
N LEU A 54 -16.60 -9.95 -2.74
CA LEU A 54 -16.65 -10.92 -3.84
C LEU A 54 -15.93 -10.44 -5.11
N ARG A 55 -14.88 -9.61 -4.97
CA ARG A 55 -14.07 -9.16 -6.11
C ARG A 55 -12.85 -10.05 -6.35
N GLY A 56 -12.48 -10.15 -7.62
CA GLY A 56 -11.21 -10.73 -8.05
C GLY A 56 -10.03 -9.86 -7.63
N LEU A 57 -8.84 -10.47 -7.60
CA LEU A 57 -7.61 -9.80 -7.19
C LEU A 57 -7.18 -8.71 -8.17
N GLU A 58 -7.34 -8.97 -9.47
CA GLU A 58 -7.01 -8.02 -10.55
C GLU A 58 -7.84 -6.74 -10.47
N ASP A 59 -9.13 -6.85 -10.13
CA ASP A 59 -9.99 -5.69 -9.89
C ASP A 59 -9.53 -4.92 -8.66
N CYS A 60 -9.15 -5.63 -7.59
CA CYS A 60 -8.66 -5.01 -6.36
C CYS A 60 -7.37 -4.20 -6.61
N TYR A 61 -6.46 -4.70 -7.44
CA TYR A 61 -5.25 -3.98 -7.85
C TYR A 61 -5.56 -2.76 -8.71
N THR A 62 -6.53 -2.88 -9.62
CA THR A 62 -6.96 -1.78 -10.49
C THR A 62 -7.60 -0.64 -9.68
N LEU A 63 -8.40 -0.98 -8.66
CA LEU A 63 -9.05 -0.01 -7.77
C LEU A 63 -8.06 0.63 -6.78
N ASN A 64 -6.97 -0.06 -6.45
CA ASN A 64 -6.02 0.37 -5.42
C ASN A 64 -4.56 0.41 -5.95
N PRO A 65 -4.26 1.23 -6.97
CA PRO A 65 -2.94 1.21 -7.63
C PRO A 65 -1.78 1.68 -6.74
N LYS A 66 -2.08 2.36 -5.64
CA LYS A 66 -1.09 2.85 -4.66
C LYS A 66 -0.82 1.85 -3.52
N ALA A 67 -1.64 0.80 -3.41
CA ALA A 67 -1.49 -0.19 -2.35
C ALA A 67 -0.42 -1.23 -2.74
N PRO A 68 0.48 -1.61 -1.82
CA PRO A 68 1.41 -2.71 -2.01
C PRO A 68 0.68 -4.02 -2.41
N LYS A 69 0.87 -4.48 -3.65
CA LYS A 69 0.17 -5.66 -4.19
C LYS A 69 0.36 -6.92 -3.36
N ALA A 70 1.54 -7.10 -2.78
CA ALA A 70 1.85 -8.24 -1.91
C ALA A 70 1.00 -8.23 -0.63
N SER A 71 0.89 -7.08 0.03
CA SER A 71 0.09 -6.91 1.24
C SER A 71 -1.41 -7.01 0.96
N VAL A 72 -1.87 -6.48 -0.18
CA VAL A 72 -3.25 -6.69 -0.66
C VAL A 72 -3.54 -8.18 -0.87
N PHE A 73 -2.67 -8.91 -1.55
CA PHE A 73 -2.85 -10.35 -1.71
C PHE A 73 -2.88 -11.08 -0.36
N ALA A 74 -2.00 -10.68 0.56
CA ALA A 74 -1.95 -11.28 1.89
C ALA A 74 -3.27 -11.11 2.66
N GLY A 75 -3.84 -9.90 2.67
CA GLY A 75 -5.15 -9.67 3.29
C GLY A 75 -6.30 -10.40 2.58
N TRP A 76 -6.24 -10.51 1.25
CA TRP A 76 -7.25 -11.23 0.48
C TRP A 76 -7.26 -12.73 0.78
N LYS A 77 -6.09 -13.39 0.85
CA LYS A 77 -5.99 -14.82 1.19
C LYS A 77 -6.45 -15.09 2.62
N ASP A 78 -6.13 -14.20 3.55
CA ASP A 78 -6.49 -14.36 4.96
C ASP A 78 -8.00 -14.23 5.13
N MET A 79 -8.62 -13.28 4.43
CA MET A 79 -10.07 -13.15 4.42
C MET A 79 -10.75 -14.32 3.68
N ASP A 80 -10.16 -14.87 2.62
CA ASP A 80 -10.72 -16.05 1.93
C ASP A 80 -10.73 -17.27 2.86
N ALA A 81 -9.60 -17.54 3.52
CA ALA A 81 -9.49 -18.60 4.51
C ALA A 81 -10.52 -18.40 5.63
N TYR A 82 -10.59 -17.18 6.19
CA TYR A 82 -11.54 -16.84 7.23
C TYR A 82 -12.99 -17.05 6.81
N MET A 83 -13.39 -16.61 5.61
CA MET A 83 -14.75 -16.80 5.10
C MET A 83 -15.09 -18.27 4.87
N ARG A 84 -14.13 -19.09 4.40
CA ARG A 84 -14.32 -20.53 4.19
C ARG A 84 -14.45 -21.30 5.49
N GLU A 85 -13.60 -20.98 6.46
CA GLU A 85 -13.61 -21.61 7.78
C GLU A 85 -14.87 -21.26 8.57
N ASN A 86 -15.36 -20.02 8.43
CA ASN A 86 -16.49 -19.51 9.21
C ASN A 86 -17.82 -19.45 8.43
N LYS A 87 -17.84 -19.93 7.18
CA LYS A 87 -19.01 -19.92 6.29
C LYS A 87 -19.65 -18.54 6.17
N ILE A 88 -18.82 -17.51 6.05
CA ILE A 88 -19.27 -16.13 5.92
C ILE A 88 -19.61 -15.87 4.46
N GLU A 89 -20.81 -15.37 4.21
CA GLU A 89 -21.23 -14.90 2.89
C GLU A 89 -20.61 -13.52 2.61
N GLY A 90 -20.11 -13.34 1.40
CA GLY A 90 -19.59 -12.04 0.96
C GLY A 90 -20.72 -11.07 0.64
N ALA A 91 -20.44 -9.78 0.74
CA ALA A 91 -21.38 -8.70 0.42
C ALA A 91 -20.94 -8.00 -0.88
N PRO A 92 -21.60 -8.24 -2.03
CA PRO A 92 -21.22 -7.61 -3.29
C PRO A 92 -21.11 -6.09 -3.16
N SER A 93 -20.03 -5.52 -3.68
CA SER A 93 -19.84 -4.08 -3.66
C SER A 93 -20.84 -3.35 -4.55
N VAL A 94 -21.49 -2.31 -4.01
CA VAL A 94 -22.45 -1.45 -4.73
C VAL A 94 -21.81 -0.20 -5.36
N LEU A 95 -20.48 -0.10 -5.37
CA LEU A 95 -19.80 1.03 -5.99
C LEU A 95 -19.88 0.90 -7.52
N GLY A 96 -20.67 1.78 -8.14
CA GLY A 96 -20.67 2.00 -9.59
C GLY A 96 -19.29 2.41 -10.09
N LYS A 97 -19.04 2.23 -11.39
CA LYS A 97 -17.79 2.62 -12.06
C LYS A 97 -17.45 4.07 -11.68
N VAL A 98 -16.39 4.26 -10.90
CA VAL A 98 -15.84 5.60 -10.66
C VAL A 98 -15.13 5.97 -11.95
N GLU A 99 -15.79 6.74 -12.81
CA GLU A 99 -15.15 7.36 -13.97
C GLU A 99 -14.04 8.27 -13.45
N LYS A 100 -12.80 7.83 -13.66
CA LYS A 100 -11.61 8.64 -13.41
C LYS A 100 -11.76 9.89 -14.28
N PRO A 101 -11.75 11.11 -13.71
CA PRO A 101 -11.81 12.32 -14.53
C PRO A 101 -10.61 12.30 -15.47
N GLU A 102 -10.91 12.27 -16.76
CA GLU A 102 -9.92 12.35 -17.83
C GLU A 102 -9.18 13.68 -17.67
N ARG A 103 -7.91 13.58 -17.29
CA ARG A 103 -6.97 14.68 -17.44
C ARG A 103 -6.26 14.46 -18.77
N THR A 104 -5.95 15.58 -19.41
CA THR A 104 -5.15 15.81 -20.63
C THR A 104 -5.99 15.80 -21.91
N GLU A 105 -5.95 16.79 -22.80
CA GLU A 105 -4.88 17.68 -23.27
C GLU A 105 -5.47 19.03 -23.73
N ARG A 106 -4.98 20.19 -23.27
CA ARG A 106 -5.21 21.46 -23.97
C ARG A 106 -4.01 21.69 -24.89
N SER A 107 -4.26 21.42 -26.16
CA SER A 107 -3.39 21.52 -27.33
C SER A 107 -2.34 22.64 -27.25
N SER A 108 -1.12 22.26 -27.60
CA SER A 108 -0.06 23.16 -28.05
C SER A 108 -0.08 23.18 -29.58
N ASP A 109 -0.99 23.96 -30.16
CA ASP A 109 -0.89 24.38 -31.57
C ASP A 109 -0.52 25.86 -31.60
N ILE A 110 0.78 26.12 -31.55
CA ILE A 110 1.37 27.33 -32.10
C ILE A 110 1.46 27.08 -33.61
N GLU A 111 0.40 27.42 -34.35
CA GLU A 111 0.48 27.52 -35.80
C GLU A 111 1.10 28.87 -36.14
N THR A 112 2.35 28.82 -36.60
CA THR A 112 3.10 29.95 -37.12
C THR A 112 2.83 30.00 -38.62
N GLU A 113 1.85 30.79 -39.06
CA GLU A 113 1.61 30.96 -40.51
C GLU A 113 2.69 31.89 -41.12
N PRO A 114 3.41 31.47 -42.18
CA PRO A 114 4.32 32.34 -42.92
C PRO A 114 3.66 32.95 -44.17
N ARG A 115 3.56 34.29 -44.15
CA ARG A 115 3.66 35.28 -45.27
C ARG A 115 2.73 35.15 -46.48
N ASP A 116 2.06 36.27 -46.77
CA ASP A 116 1.94 36.80 -48.13
C ASP A 116 2.25 38.32 -48.18
N PRO A 117 3.32 38.78 -48.88
CA PRO A 117 3.66 40.19 -49.00
C PRO A 117 3.21 40.72 -50.37
N ALA A 118 1.96 41.19 -50.50
CA ALA A 118 1.52 41.85 -51.73
C ALA A 118 0.43 42.91 -51.50
N ALA A 119 0.71 43.89 -50.63
CA ALA A 119 -0.05 45.13 -50.57
C ALA A 119 0.88 46.33 -50.83
N SER A 120 1.38 46.46 -52.07
CA SER A 120 1.97 47.71 -52.57
C SER A 120 2.16 47.67 -54.09
N ARG A 121 1.35 48.49 -54.81
CA ARG A 121 1.62 49.22 -56.07
C ARG A 121 0.63 49.01 -57.22
N ASN A 122 -0.16 50.07 -57.43
CA ASN A 122 -0.61 50.70 -58.70
C ASN A 122 -1.38 49.92 -59.78
N ARG A 123 -2.60 50.39 -60.04
CA ARG A 123 -3.22 50.75 -61.36
C ARG A 123 -4.67 51.21 -61.07
N SER A 124 -5.27 52.31 -61.51
CA SER A 124 -5.07 53.41 -62.46
C SER A 124 -5.81 54.64 -61.95
#